data_AF-A0A919CYK5-F1
#
_entry.id   AF-A0A919CYK5-F1
#
_cell.length_a   1.000
_cell.length_b   1.000
_cell.length_c   1.000
_cell.angle_alpha   90.00
_cell.angle_beta   90.00
_cell.angle_gamma   90.00
#
_symmetry.space_group_name_H-M   'P 1'
#
loop_
_entity.id
_entity.type
_entity.pdbx_description
1 polymer ?
#
loop_
_entity_poly.entity_id
_entity_poly.type
_entity_poly.pdbx_seq_one_letter_code
_entity_poly.pdbx_strand_id
1 'polypeptide(L)'
;MNADDQGREAAHRPAGARLPPLLGVDDLDQLQAGLRQIAHAHDRMRALLGAVVTISGALELDVVLRTITESARTLVTARYAAIGILGEDHEFTSLITSGFGADQFRGPGGAQLPHGTGLLGELVRHPGPLRVDDLARHPRSAGFPEGHPVMTSLLGVPIRVRGTVYGNLYLADKEGGSFTEDDEDIVTALAGAAGVAIENARLFERLRQATEDFQRRLLPDLPRLPGLELRSRYQPSTDAPRIGGDWYDLIHLPDQVPCLMVGDVMGHGLEAATVMSQISNMLRVIAFDEQEPPSRILRRLDSVLHQLHGGPLATVLVARLEPAADGGRLLRWSSAGHLPPLLVTPDHRARYLHADTGLPLGVDPGLPRPDHEQAIPVGSTLLLHTDGLVEHPAHPIDEGMDRAAHIAATHTTRPLDHLCDALLAHEQALHDDVALLAARLTNG
;
A
#
# COMPACT_ATOMS: atom_id res chain seq x y z
N MET A 1 5.76 3.77 102.34
CA MET A 1 6.12 4.61 103.50
C MET A 1 7.59 4.95 103.31
N ASN A 2 8.07 6.13 102.90
CA ASN A 2 7.59 7.50 102.72
C ASN A 2 8.32 8.05 101.46
N ALA A 3 7.72 8.79 100.52
CA ALA A 3 7.26 10.19 100.57
C ALA A 3 8.41 11.23 100.71
N ASP A 4 8.43 12.12 99.71
CA ASP A 4 8.97 13.48 99.59
C ASP A 4 10.47 13.71 99.38
N ASP A 5 10.80 14.26 98.20
CA ASP A 5 11.53 15.53 98.12
C ASP A 5 11.21 16.30 96.82
N GLN A 6 10.90 17.59 96.95
CA GLN A 6 10.63 18.55 95.87
C GLN A 6 11.87 19.41 95.62
N GLY A 7 12.35 19.45 94.38
CA GLY A 7 13.35 20.41 93.91
C GLY A 7 12.86 21.18 92.68
N ARG A 8 12.54 22.45 92.87
CA ARG A 8 12.19 23.44 91.83
C ARG A 8 13.40 23.77 90.96
N GLU A 9 13.20 23.89 89.64
CA GLU A 9 14.07 24.70 88.79
C GLU A 9 13.23 25.43 87.72
N ALA A 10 13.45 26.73 87.60
CA ALA A 10 12.69 27.64 86.75
C ALA A 10 13.49 28.04 85.50
N ALA A 11 12.73 28.12 84.39
CA ALA A 11 12.88 29.04 83.26
C ALA A 11 14.11 28.93 82.33
N HIS A 12 13.89 28.29 81.17
CA HIS A 12 14.45 28.75 79.90
C HIS A 12 13.36 28.72 78.82
N ARG A 13 12.90 29.90 78.36
CA ARG A 13 11.99 30.06 77.21
C ARG A 13 12.83 30.41 75.98
N PRO A 14 12.86 29.59 74.91
CA PRO A 14 13.30 30.05 73.60
C PRO A 14 12.12 30.64 72.81
N ALA A 15 12.47 31.63 71.97
CA ALA A 15 11.58 32.43 71.16
C ALA A 15 10.75 31.63 70.15
N GLY A 16 9.55 32.13 69.85
CA GLY A 16 8.60 31.50 68.94
C GLY A 16 9.12 31.36 67.51
N ALA A 17 9.20 30.12 67.04
CA ALA A 17 9.26 29.81 65.61
C ALA A 17 7.83 29.90 65.05
N ARG A 18 7.58 30.83 64.12
CA ARG A 18 6.38 30.84 63.29
C ARG A 18 6.42 29.59 62.40
N LEU A 19 5.51 28.64 62.61
CA LEU A 19 5.23 27.56 61.68
C LEU A 19 4.73 28.17 60.36
N PRO A 20 5.19 27.69 59.18
CA PRO A 20 4.55 28.04 57.91
C PRO A 20 3.10 27.53 57.92
N PRO A 21 2.16 28.21 57.24
CA PRO A 21 0.78 27.78 57.24
C PRO A 21 0.68 26.37 56.64
N LEU A 22 0.05 25.47 57.39
CA LEU A 22 -0.35 24.15 56.89
C LEU A 22 -1.38 24.39 55.78
N LEU A 23 -1.13 23.82 54.60
CA LEU A 23 -2.08 23.78 53.48
C LEU A 23 -3.45 23.36 54.01
N GLY A 24 -4.47 24.17 53.73
CA GLY A 24 -5.84 23.86 54.15
C GLY A 24 -6.34 22.59 53.47
N VAL A 25 -7.32 21.92 54.06
CA VAL A 25 -8.00 20.77 53.44
C VAL A 25 -8.56 21.17 52.06
N ASP A 26 -9.00 22.42 51.91
CA ASP A 26 -9.46 23.01 50.65
C ASP A 26 -8.35 23.12 49.58
N ASP A 27 -7.08 23.35 49.97
CA ASP A 27 -5.94 23.42 49.03
C ASP A 27 -5.58 22.02 48.50
N LEU A 28 -5.72 20.99 49.33
CA LEU A 28 -5.50 19.59 48.96
C LEU A 28 -6.60 19.08 48.01
N ASP A 29 -7.85 19.46 48.23
CA ASP A 29 -8.97 19.14 47.34
C ASP A 29 -8.85 19.87 45.99
N GLN A 30 -8.41 21.13 45.98
CA GLN A 30 -8.10 21.85 44.74
C GLN A 30 -6.93 21.22 43.96
N LEU A 31 -5.87 20.79 44.66
CA LEU A 31 -4.73 20.14 44.03
C LEU A 31 -5.13 18.77 43.44
N GLN A 32 -5.94 17.98 44.17
CA GLN A 32 -6.46 16.71 43.67
C GLN A 32 -7.42 16.90 42.48
N ALA A 33 -8.26 17.93 42.49
CA ALA A 33 -9.13 18.27 41.37
C ALA A 33 -8.31 18.69 40.13
N GLY A 34 -7.25 19.49 40.31
CA GLY A 34 -6.33 19.89 39.25
C GLY A 34 -5.56 18.71 38.66
N LEU A 35 -5.04 17.82 39.49
CA LEU A 35 -4.35 16.60 39.03
C LEU A 35 -5.29 15.64 38.29
N ARG A 36 -6.56 15.52 38.72
CA ARG A 36 -7.60 14.76 38.00
C ARG A 36 -7.96 15.40 36.66
N GLN A 37 -8.04 16.73 36.58
CA GLN A 37 -8.27 17.43 35.31
C GLN A 37 -7.11 17.24 34.33
N ILE A 38 -5.86 17.34 34.80
CA ILE A 38 -4.67 17.11 33.98
C ILE A 38 -4.62 15.66 33.50
N ALA A 39 -4.87 14.68 34.38
CA ALA A 39 -4.94 13.27 34.00
C ALA A 39 -6.04 13.01 32.96
N HIS A 40 -7.24 13.57 33.14
CA HIS A 40 -8.34 13.43 32.17
C HIS A 40 -8.11 14.17 30.84
N ALA A 41 -7.33 15.25 30.82
CA ALA A 41 -6.90 15.89 29.59
C ALA A 41 -5.85 15.04 28.86
N HIS A 42 -4.92 14.45 29.61
CA HIS A 42 -3.87 13.58 29.09
C HIS A 42 -4.43 12.25 28.54
N ASP A 43 -5.40 11.64 29.23
CA ASP A 43 -6.10 10.42 28.78
C ASP A 43 -6.96 10.69 27.55
N ARG A 44 -7.60 11.86 27.45
CA ARG A 44 -8.31 12.28 26.22
C ARG A 44 -7.34 12.50 25.05
N MET A 45 -6.19 13.12 25.28
CA MET A 45 -5.15 13.29 24.26
C MET A 45 -4.63 11.93 23.77
N ARG A 46 -4.36 10.99 24.69
CA ARG A 46 -3.97 9.62 24.35
C ARG A 46 -5.07 8.84 23.63
N ALA A 47 -6.34 9.03 24.01
CA ALA A 47 -7.47 8.40 23.33
C ALA A 47 -7.67 8.96 21.91
N LEU A 48 -7.45 10.27 21.70
CA LEU A 48 -7.49 10.89 20.37
C LEU A 48 -6.30 10.46 19.51
N LEU A 49 -5.09 10.44 20.06
CA LEU A 49 -3.90 9.91 19.38
C LEU A 49 -4.03 8.40 19.10
N GLY A 50 -4.61 7.66 20.03
CA GLY A 50 -4.93 6.24 19.89
C GLY A 50 -6.00 5.99 18.83
N ALA A 51 -7.02 6.83 18.74
CA ALA A 51 -8.05 6.76 17.69
C ALA A 51 -7.46 7.05 16.31
N VAL A 52 -6.53 8.03 16.20
CA VAL A 52 -5.83 8.35 14.94
C VAL A 52 -4.90 7.21 14.49
N VAL A 53 -4.32 6.44 15.42
CA VAL A 53 -3.43 5.30 15.11
C VAL A 53 -4.21 3.99 14.89
N THR A 54 -5.38 3.82 15.52
CA THR A 54 -6.23 2.62 15.37
C THR A 54 -6.97 2.62 14.02
N ILE A 55 -7.12 3.78 13.37
CA ILE A 55 -7.52 3.85 11.96
C ILE A 55 -6.29 3.62 11.07
N SER A 56 -5.66 2.45 11.24
CA SER A 56 -4.64 1.94 10.32
C SER A 56 -5.32 1.03 9.31
N GLY A 57 -5.53 1.57 8.11
CA GLY A 57 -6.08 0.88 6.94
C GLY A 57 -6.84 1.85 6.04
N ALA A 58 -6.14 2.44 5.07
CA ALA A 58 -6.72 3.27 4.00
C ALA A 58 -7.45 4.57 4.40
N LEU A 59 -7.02 5.28 5.44
CA LEU A 59 -7.17 6.75 5.39
C LEU A 59 -6.07 7.27 4.47
N GLU A 60 -6.44 7.89 3.36
CA GLU A 60 -5.51 8.70 2.57
C GLU A 60 -4.84 9.69 3.54
N LEU A 61 -3.50 9.67 3.65
CA LEU A 61 -2.70 10.58 4.49
C LEU A 61 -3.21 12.03 4.43
N ASP A 62 -3.66 12.41 3.25
CA ASP A 62 -4.27 13.70 2.91
C ASP A 62 -5.48 14.06 3.80
N VAL A 63 -6.37 13.10 4.11
CA VAL A 63 -7.52 13.31 5.01
C VAL A 63 -7.05 13.59 6.44
N VAL A 64 -6.08 12.82 6.94
CA VAL A 64 -5.51 13.00 8.28
C VAL A 64 -4.86 14.37 8.40
N LEU A 65 -4.00 14.73 7.43
CA LEU A 65 -3.29 16.00 7.45
C LEU A 65 -4.21 17.20 7.26
N ARG A 66 -5.26 17.12 6.43
CA ARG A 66 -6.31 18.14 6.36
C ARG A 66 -6.99 18.36 7.72
N THR A 67 -7.35 17.26 8.39
CA THR A 67 -7.98 17.32 9.71
C THR A 67 -7.07 17.99 10.74
N ILE A 68 -5.78 17.66 10.74
CA ILE A 68 -4.79 18.29 11.63
C ILE A 68 -4.63 19.78 11.31
N THR A 69 -4.54 20.14 10.03
CA THR A 69 -4.39 21.54 9.59
C THR A 69 -5.59 22.38 10.02
N GLU A 70 -6.81 21.89 9.81
CA GLU A 70 -8.05 22.56 10.24
C GLU A 70 -8.15 22.68 11.77
N SER A 71 -7.76 21.63 12.48
CA SER A 71 -7.76 21.60 13.94
C SER A 71 -6.79 22.63 14.51
N ALA A 72 -5.57 22.71 13.95
CA ALA A 72 -4.57 23.70 14.35
C ALA A 72 -5.11 25.13 14.16
N ARG A 73 -5.66 25.43 12.98
CA ARG A 73 -6.25 26.73 12.66
C ARG A 73 -7.34 27.13 13.66
N THR A 74 -8.27 26.22 13.93
CA THR A 74 -9.43 26.47 14.78
C THR A 74 -9.04 26.61 16.25
N LEU A 75 -8.18 25.74 16.78
CA LEU A 75 -7.77 25.78 18.19
C LEU A 75 -6.97 27.04 18.54
N VAL A 76 -6.12 27.51 17.62
CA VAL A 76 -5.29 28.72 17.82
C VAL A 76 -6.00 30.00 17.34
N THR A 77 -7.17 29.87 16.71
CA THR A 77 -7.93 31.00 16.14
C THR A 77 -7.10 31.79 15.12
N ALA A 78 -6.38 31.06 14.24
CA ALA A 78 -5.60 31.65 13.15
C ALA A 78 -6.47 31.83 11.90
N ARG A 79 -6.20 32.88 11.12
CA ARG A 79 -6.88 33.08 9.83
C ARG A 79 -6.42 32.08 8.78
N TYR A 80 -5.21 31.55 8.90
CA TYR A 80 -4.62 30.59 7.97
C TYR A 80 -3.79 29.55 8.69
N ALA A 81 -3.81 28.31 8.20
CA ALA A 81 -2.89 27.25 8.59
C ALA A 81 -2.47 26.43 7.37
N ALA A 82 -1.26 25.88 7.41
CA ALA A 82 -0.79 24.96 6.41
C ALA A 82 0.23 23.95 6.92
N ILE A 83 0.22 22.77 6.30
CA ILE A 83 1.23 21.73 6.43
C ILE A 83 2.01 21.66 5.13
N GLY A 84 3.31 21.94 5.18
CA GLY A 84 4.25 21.64 4.10
C GLY A 84 4.93 20.30 4.35
N ILE A 85 4.86 19.37 3.40
CA ILE A 85 5.54 18.07 3.46
C ILE A 85 6.82 18.13 2.63
N LEU A 86 7.93 17.65 3.19
CA LEU A 86 9.22 17.58 2.48
C LEU A 86 9.35 16.26 1.72
N GLY A 87 9.96 16.27 0.54
CA GLY A 87 10.49 15.09 -0.15
C GLY A 87 11.77 14.58 0.50
N GLU A 88 12.36 13.54 -0.10
CA GLU A 88 13.67 13.02 0.33
C GLU A 88 14.82 13.98 -0.02
N ASP A 89 14.64 14.81 -1.04
CA ASP A 89 15.53 15.88 -1.48
C ASP A 89 15.47 17.15 -0.61
N HIS A 90 14.66 17.14 0.45
CA HIS A 90 14.42 18.27 1.35
C HIS A 90 13.72 19.47 0.67
N GLU A 91 13.08 19.24 -0.48
CA GLU A 91 12.18 20.20 -1.11
C GLU A 91 10.73 19.92 -0.70
N PHE A 92 9.85 20.93 -0.72
CA PHE A 92 8.44 20.68 -0.42
C PHE A 92 7.78 19.97 -1.60
N THR A 93 7.12 18.84 -1.33
CA THR A 93 6.43 18.01 -2.33
C THR A 93 4.91 18.12 -2.25
N SER A 94 4.40 18.60 -1.11
CA SER A 94 2.97 18.81 -0.90
C SER A 94 2.73 19.96 0.07
N LEU A 95 1.60 20.65 -0.12
CA LEU A 95 1.13 21.72 0.74
C LEU A 95 -0.37 21.56 0.96
N ILE A 96 -0.75 21.37 2.21
CA ILE A 96 -2.15 21.28 2.64
C ILE A 96 -2.48 22.55 3.40
N THR A 97 -3.57 23.21 3.05
CA THR A 97 -3.91 24.53 3.56
C THR A 97 -5.33 24.56 4.10
N SER A 98 -5.60 25.46 5.06
CA SER A 98 -6.91 25.72 5.63
C SER A 98 -7.07 27.22 5.94
N GLY A 99 -8.26 27.76 5.72
CA GLY A 99 -8.63 29.12 6.07
C GLY A 99 -8.48 30.12 4.92
N PHE A 100 -8.21 31.37 5.26
CA PHE A 100 -8.26 32.51 4.35
C PHE A 100 -7.32 32.33 3.15
N GLY A 101 -7.86 32.35 1.93
CA GLY A 101 -7.07 32.23 0.70
C GLY A 101 -6.59 30.82 0.36
N ALA A 102 -6.97 29.79 1.14
CA ALA A 102 -6.60 28.39 0.91
C ALA A 102 -7.01 27.87 -0.49
N ASP A 103 -8.18 28.29 -0.99
CA ASP A 103 -8.68 27.90 -2.33
C ASP A 103 -8.15 28.79 -3.46
N GLN A 104 -7.64 29.98 -3.14
CA GLN A 104 -7.23 31.00 -4.12
C GLN A 104 -5.79 30.77 -4.62
N PHE A 105 -4.97 30.07 -3.83
CA PHE A 105 -3.59 29.76 -4.17
C PHE A 105 -3.46 28.38 -4.86
N ARG A 106 -4.28 28.16 -5.89
CA ARG A 106 -4.10 27.07 -6.87
C ARG A 106 -3.90 27.74 -8.23
N GLY A 107 -2.65 27.96 -8.63
CA GLY A 107 -2.33 28.53 -9.94
C GLY A 107 -2.79 27.61 -11.09
N PRO A 108 -2.67 28.05 -12.35
CA PRO A 108 -2.87 27.18 -13.52
C PRO A 108 -1.77 26.11 -13.53
N GLY A 109 -1.98 25.02 -12.79
CA GLY A 109 -0.99 23.97 -12.50
C GLY A 109 -1.02 23.43 -11.05
N GLY A 110 -1.77 24.02 -10.12
CA GLY A 110 -1.85 23.60 -8.71
C GLY A 110 -1.27 24.62 -7.72
N ALA A 111 -1.21 24.27 -6.43
CA ALA A 111 -0.62 25.13 -5.39
C ALA A 111 0.89 25.27 -5.58
N GLN A 112 1.44 26.49 -5.56
CA GLN A 112 2.88 26.70 -5.71
C GLN A 112 3.59 26.28 -4.42
N LEU A 113 4.45 25.26 -4.50
CA LEU A 113 5.12 24.73 -3.32
C LEU A 113 6.20 25.71 -2.83
N PRO A 114 6.43 25.84 -1.51
CA PRO A 114 7.53 26.64 -0.99
C PRO A 114 8.88 26.07 -1.45
N HIS A 115 9.82 26.92 -1.90
CA HIS A 115 11.14 26.46 -2.39
C HIS A 115 12.19 26.33 -1.26
N GLY A 116 11.80 25.97 -0.03
CA GLY A 116 12.76 25.82 1.08
C GLY A 116 13.53 27.10 1.48
N THR A 117 13.07 28.27 1.02
CA THR A 117 13.65 29.58 1.35
C THR A 117 12.85 30.26 2.46
N GLY A 118 13.41 31.33 3.02
CA GLY A 118 12.77 32.11 4.07
C GLY A 118 12.56 31.37 5.39
N LEU A 119 11.49 31.70 6.11
CA LEU A 119 11.17 31.13 7.42
C LEU A 119 10.79 29.66 7.38
N LEU A 120 10.13 29.21 6.31
CA LEU A 120 9.76 27.80 6.17
C LEU A 120 11.00 26.93 5.99
N GLY A 121 12.00 27.40 5.24
CA GLY A 121 13.31 26.76 5.14
C GLY A 121 14.12 26.81 6.44
N GLU A 122 13.91 27.84 7.26
CA GLU A 122 14.56 27.95 8.56
C GLU A 122 14.10 26.85 9.52
N LEU A 123 12.81 26.55 9.54
CA LEU A 123 12.24 25.43 10.32
C LEU A 123 12.78 24.06 9.90
N VAL A 124 13.30 23.94 8.67
CA VAL A 124 13.95 22.72 8.17
C VAL A 124 15.42 22.67 8.59
N ARG A 125 16.17 23.76 8.40
CA ARG A 125 17.62 23.83 8.70
C ARG A 125 17.91 23.86 10.20
N HIS A 126 17.06 24.54 10.98
CA HIS A 126 17.18 24.69 12.42
C HIS A 126 15.83 24.30 13.06
N PRO A 127 15.60 22.99 13.28
CA PRO A 127 14.29 22.47 13.64
C PRO A 127 13.91 22.80 15.09
N GLY A 128 13.27 23.96 15.25
CA GLY A 128 12.61 24.40 16.46
C GLY A 128 11.39 25.27 16.15
N PRO A 129 10.45 25.44 17.09
CA PRO A 129 9.34 26.37 16.93
C PRO A 129 9.82 27.80 16.69
N LEU A 130 9.06 28.56 15.89
CA LEU A 130 9.33 29.94 15.55
C LEU A 130 8.05 30.75 15.64
N ARG A 131 8.04 31.74 16.54
CA ARG A 131 6.99 32.77 16.64
C ARG A 131 7.52 34.08 16.06
N VAL A 132 6.75 34.69 15.17
CA VAL A 132 7.08 35.95 14.50
C VAL A 132 5.86 36.88 14.55
N ASP A 133 6.00 37.99 15.25
CA ASP A 133 4.92 39.00 15.36
C ASP A 133 4.78 39.87 14.12
N ASP A 134 5.88 40.11 13.40
CA ASP A 134 5.91 40.92 12.18
C ASP A 134 6.86 40.31 11.13
N LEU A 135 6.26 39.65 10.14
CA LEU A 135 6.96 38.99 9.03
C LEU A 135 7.73 39.97 8.15
N ALA A 136 7.29 41.23 8.02
CA ALA A 136 7.96 42.22 7.19
C ALA A 136 9.29 42.69 7.80
N ARG A 137 9.45 42.54 9.13
CA ARG A 137 10.65 42.93 9.86
C ARG A 137 11.61 41.78 10.13
N HIS A 138 11.22 40.53 9.85
CA HIS A 138 12.05 39.38 10.15
C HIS A 138 13.19 39.22 9.11
N PRO A 139 14.48 39.13 9.53
CA PRO A 139 15.63 39.16 8.63
C PRO A 139 15.71 37.96 7.68
N ARG A 140 15.05 36.85 8.03
CA ARG A 140 14.93 35.65 7.20
C ARG A 140 13.60 35.55 6.44
N SER A 141 12.80 36.61 6.42
CA SER A 141 11.60 36.65 5.56
C SER A 141 12.03 36.84 4.10
N ALA A 142 11.52 36.00 3.20
CA ALA A 142 11.84 36.06 1.77
C ALA A 142 10.75 36.76 0.93
N GLY A 143 9.71 37.30 1.58
CA GLY A 143 8.53 37.86 0.92
C GLY A 143 7.56 36.78 0.43
N PHE A 144 6.56 37.21 -0.34
CA PHE A 144 5.50 36.34 -0.85
C PHE A 144 5.47 36.38 -2.39
N PRO A 145 5.19 35.27 -3.07
CA PRO A 145 4.97 35.24 -4.51
C PRO A 145 3.83 36.17 -4.94
N GLU A 146 3.83 36.58 -6.21
CA GLU A 146 2.73 37.37 -6.78
C GLU A 146 1.39 36.63 -6.64
N GLY A 147 0.37 37.31 -6.11
CA GLY A 147 -0.95 36.73 -5.86
C GLY A 147 -1.09 35.90 -4.58
N HIS A 148 -0.01 35.69 -3.81
CA HIS A 148 -0.09 35.01 -2.51
C HIS A 148 -0.70 35.93 -1.43
N PRO A 149 -1.58 35.42 -0.54
CA PRO A 149 -2.09 36.19 0.60
C PRO A 149 -0.95 36.74 1.45
N VAL A 150 -0.94 38.06 1.67
CA VAL A 150 0.08 38.68 2.51
C VAL A 150 -0.25 38.37 3.98
N MET A 151 0.64 37.64 4.63
CA MET A 151 0.56 37.30 6.05
C MET A 151 1.40 38.30 6.85
N THR A 152 0.96 38.61 8.07
CA THR A 152 1.60 39.60 8.95
C THR A 152 2.33 38.97 10.12
N SER A 153 1.78 37.91 10.72
CA SER A 153 2.40 37.16 11.82
C SER A 153 2.44 35.66 11.51
N LEU A 154 3.34 34.92 12.16
CA LEU A 154 3.53 33.49 11.93
C LEU A 154 3.89 32.74 13.22
N LEU A 155 3.29 31.57 13.39
CA LEU A 155 3.77 30.51 14.27
C LEU A 155 4.07 29.29 13.41
N GLY A 156 5.33 28.89 13.35
CA GLY A 156 5.79 27.73 12.59
C GLY A 156 6.45 26.70 13.50
N VAL A 157 6.13 25.43 13.29
CA VAL A 157 6.69 24.31 14.06
C VAL A 157 7.15 23.20 13.10
N PRO A 158 8.35 22.61 13.29
CA PRO A 158 8.78 21.49 12.49
C PRO A 158 7.95 20.23 12.78
N ILE A 159 7.55 19.54 11.73
CA ILE A 159 6.96 18.19 11.83
C ILE A 159 8.12 17.20 11.88
N ARG A 160 8.31 16.53 13.01
CA ARG A 160 9.48 15.67 13.24
C ARG A 160 9.13 14.39 13.98
N VAL A 161 9.82 13.31 13.64
CA VAL A 161 9.81 12.05 14.39
C VAL A 161 11.23 11.56 14.56
N ARG A 162 11.63 11.27 15.81
CA ARG A 162 12.96 10.71 16.17
C ARG A 162 14.15 11.45 15.52
N GLY A 163 14.06 12.78 15.40
CA GLY A 163 15.12 13.63 14.85
C GLY A 163 15.05 13.88 13.34
N THR A 164 14.21 13.15 12.60
CA THR A 164 13.95 13.39 11.17
C THR A 164 12.87 14.44 10.99
N VAL A 165 13.10 15.44 10.14
CA VAL A 165 12.12 16.48 9.78
C VAL A 165 11.36 16.05 8.52
N TYR A 166 10.05 15.93 8.65
CA TYR A 166 9.14 15.51 7.58
C TYR A 166 8.46 16.70 6.90
N GLY A 167 8.54 17.89 7.49
CA GLY A 167 7.77 19.05 7.06
C GLY A 167 7.70 20.15 8.10
N ASN A 168 6.78 21.08 7.89
CA ASN A 168 6.39 22.08 8.88
C ASN A 168 4.87 22.20 8.95
N LEU A 169 4.38 22.57 10.13
CA LEU A 169 3.03 23.05 10.35
C LEU A 169 3.16 24.52 10.73
N TYR A 170 2.50 25.41 9.99
CA TYR A 170 2.55 26.83 10.27
C TYR A 170 1.17 27.48 10.20
N LEU A 171 0.99 28.48 11.05
CA LEU A 171 -0.22 29.26 11.18
C LEU A 171 0.13 30.73 10.97
N ALA A 172 -0.80 31.49 10.42
CA ALA A 172 -0.60 32.91 10.18
C ALA A 172 -1.83 33.73 10.60
N ASP A 173 -1.54 34.97 10.99
CA ASP A 173 -2.52 36.00 11.35
C ASP A 173 -3.52 35.50 12.40
N LYS A 174 -3.03 35.32 13.63
CA LYS A 174 -3.88 35.00 14.78
C LYS A 174 -4.89 36.13 15.03
N GLU A 175 -6.14 35.75 15.22
CA GLU A 175 -7.19 36.69 15.62
C GLU A 175 -7.07 36.98 17.13
N GLY A 176 -7.14 38.26 17.50
CA GLY A 176 -7.12 38.67 18.90
C GLY A 176 -5.73 38.83 19.54
N GLY A 177 -4.63 38.77 18.78
CA GLY A 177 -3.30 39.14 19.26
C GLY A 177 -2.14 38.35 18.65
N SER A 178 -0.98 38.40 19.31
CA SER A 178 0.22 37.62 18.98
C SER A 178 0.09 36.15 19.37
N PHE A 179 0.86 35.28 18.70
CA PHE A 179 0.97 33.87 19.08
C PHE A 179 1.64 33.69 20.45
N THR A 180 1.04 32.88 21.32
CA THR A 180 1.48 32.61 22.69
C THR A 180 2.26 31.30 22.79
N GLU A 181 2.82 31.03 23.98
CA GLU A 181 3.43 29.73 24.28
C GLU A 181 2.40 28.60 24.28
N ASP A 182 1.19 28.85 24.78
CA ASP A 182 0.10 27.86 24.72
C ASP A 182 -0.27 27.50 23.28
N ASP A 183 -0.27 28.47 22.36
CA ASP A 183 -0.48 28.19 20.93
C ASP A 183 0.64 27.31 20.37
N GLU A 184 1.89 27.63 20.73
CA GLU A 184 3.07 26.87 20.32
C GLU A 184 3.01 25.41 20.80
N ASP A 185 2.58 25.19 22.04
CA ASP A 185 2.41 23.84 22.62
C ASP A 185 1.34 23.03 21.89
N ILE A 186 0.18 23.64 21.59
CA ILE A 186 -0.90 23.01 20.82
C ILE A 186 -0.40 22.61 19.42
N VAL A 187 0.23 23.54 18.72
CA VAL A 187 0.73 23.32 17.35
C VAL A 187 1.85 22.29 17.34
N THR A 188 2.69 22.27 18.37
CA THR A 188 3.74 21.25 18.53
C THR A 188 3.18 19.85 18.74
N ALA A 189 2.13 19.70 19.55
CA ALA A 189 1.47 18.41 19.72
C ALA A 189 0.85 17.91 18.40
N LEU A 190 0.19 18.79 17.65
CA LEU A 190 -0.39 18.48 16.34
C LEU A 190 0.67 18.16 15.28
N ALA A 191 1.79 18.87 15.28
CA ALA A 191 2.95 18.59 14.42
C ALA A 191 3.55 17.20 14.73
N GLY A 192 3.58 16.79 16.01
CA GLY A 192 3.98 15.44 16.40
C GLY A 192 3.06 14.36 15.84
N ALA A 193 1.74 14.56 15.91
CA ALA A 193 0.75 13.65 15.34
C ALA A 193 0.87 13.57 13.80
N ALA A 194 1.05 14.70 13.12
CA ALA A 194 1.30 14.75 11.68
C ALA A 194 2.58 13.99 11.31
N GLY A 195 3.64 14.11 12.11
CA GLY A 195 4.89 13.40 11.90
C GLY A 195 4.72 11.89 11.92
N VAL A 196 4.00 11.35 12.91
CA VAL A 196 3.72 9.92 13.00
C VAL A 196 2.89 9.43 11.81
N ALA A 197 1.88 10.20 11.39
CA ALA A 197 1.06 9.87 10.23
C ALA A 197 1.88 9.83 8.93
N ILE A 198 2.75 10.83 8.70
CA ILE A 198 3.63 10.89 7.51
C ILE A 198 4.65 9.75 7.52
N GLU A 199 5.28 9.47 8.66
CA GLU A 199 6.26 8.38 8.80
C GLU A 199 5.61 7.02 8.49
N ASN A 200 4.42 6.76 9.05
CA ASN A 200 3.67 5.53 8.79
C ASN A 200 3.29 5.39 7.31
N ALA A 201 2.80 6.47 6.68
CA ALA A 201 2.46 6.46 5.26
C ALA A 201 3.70 6.18 4.37
N ARG A 202 4.86 6.78 4.67
CA ARG A 202 6.11 6.50 3.95
C ARG A 202 6.63 5.08 4.19
N LEU A 203 6.46 4.54 5.39
CA LEU A 203 6.83 3.15 5.68
C LEU A 203 5.96 2.17 4.90
N PHE A 204 4.65 2.42 4.88
CA PHE A 204 3.70 1.63 4.11
C PHE A 204 4.00 1.69 2.61
N GLU A 205 4.26 2.89 2.07
CA GLU A 205 4.62 3.06 0.65
C GLU A 205 5.93 2.36 0.30
N ARG A 206 6.96 2.47 1.14
CA ARG A 206 8.23 1.74 0.93
C ARG A 206 8.03 0.23 0.98
N LEU A 207 7.21 -0.27 1.91
CA LEU A 207 6.87 -1.69 1.98
C LEU A 207 6.11 -2.12 0.72
N ARG A 208 5.16 -1.31 0.26
CA ARG A 208 4.42 -1.56 -0.98
C ARG A 208 5.35 -1.65 -2.18
N GLN A 209 6.21 -0.66 -2.38
CA GLN A 209 7.18 -0.66 -3.49
C GLN A 209 8.13 -1.86 -3.43
N ALA A 210 8.65 -2.19 -2.24
CA ALA A 210 9.52 -3.34 -2.06
C ALA A 210 8.80 -4.67 -2.37
N THR A 211 7.54 -4.80 -1.95
CA THR A 211 6.69 -5.96 -2.24
C THR A 211 6.41 -6.08 -3.74
N GLU A 212 6.03 -4.99 -4.40
CA GLU A 212 5.79 -4.98 -5.85
C GLU A 212 7.06 -5.33 -6.64
N ASP A 213 8.21 -4.77 -6.25
CA ASP A 213 9.49 -5.06 -6.90
C ASP A 213 9.95 -6.49 -6.67
N PHE A 214 9.70 -7.04 -5.49
CA PHE A 214 9.96 -8.46 -5.21
C PHE A 214 9.05 -9.34 -6.07
N GLN A 215 7.75 -9.08 -6.12
CA GLN A 215 6.80 -9.82 -6.96
C GLN A 215 7.21 -9.78 -8.44
N ARG A 216 7.57 -8.60 -8.96
CA ARG A 216 8.04 -8.43 -10.35
C ARG A 216 9.25 -9.30 -10.66
N ARG A 217 10.12 -9.55 -9.69
CA ARG A 217 11.32 -10.41 -9.85
C ARG A 217 11.05 -11.90 -9.73
N LEU A 218 9.92 -12.30 -9.12
CA LEU A 218 9.51 -13.70 -9.08
C LEU A 218 8.89 -14.16 -10.40
N LEU A 219 8.31 -13.23 -11.17
CA LEU A 219 7.68 -13.54 -12.45
C LEU A 219 8.72 -13.60 -13.58
N PRO A 220 8.55 -14.52 -14.54
CA PRO A 220 9.51 -14.73 -15.61
C PRO A 220 9.37 -13.68 -16.73
N ASP A 221 10.51 -13.31 -17.33
CA ASP A 221 10.54 -12.58 -18.59
C ASP A 221 10.06 -13.47 -19.74
N LEU A 222 9.12 -12.99 -20.54
CA LEU A 222 8.62 -13.73 -21.70
C LEU A 222 9.69 -13.75 -22.83
N PRO A 223 10.05 -14.93 -23.36
CA PRO A 223 10.98 -15.03 -24.47
C PRO A 223 10.37 -14.46 -25.76
N ARG A 224 11.23 -14.06 -26.71
CA ARG A 224 10.77 -13.69 -28.07
C ARG A 224 10.72 -14.94 -28.93
N LEU A 225 9.53 -15.32 -29.38
CA LEU A 225 9.31 -16.55 -30.17
C LEU A 225 8.78 -16.22 -31.57
N PRO A 226 9.40 -16.74 -32.65
CA PRO A 226 8.89 -16.55 -34.00
C PRO A 226 7.46 -17.05 -34.18
N GLY A 227 6.61 -16.24 -34.81
CA GLY A 227 5.19 -16.56 -35.05
C GLY A 227 4.28 -16.40 -33.82
N LEU A 228 4.77 -15.83 -32.72
CA LEU A 228 3.98 -15.52 -31.52
C LEU A 228 4.19 -14.07 -31.07
N GLU A 229 3.11 -13.31 -31.01
CA GLU A 229 3.03 -12.07 -30.26
C GLU A 229 2.62 -12.41 -28.81
N LEU A 230 3.47 -12.08 -27.84
CA LEU A 230 3.27 -12.43 -26.43
C LEU A 230 3.10 -11.18 -25.57
N ARG A 231 2.14 -11.22 -24.63
CA ARG A 231 2.00 -10.23 -23.55
C ARG A 231 1.59 -10.91 -22.26
N SER A 232 2.01 -10.32 -21.16
CA SER A 232 1.52 -10.69 -19.84
C SER A 232 1.11 -9.47 -19.05
N ARG A 233 0.26 -9.71 -18.06
CA ARG A 233 -0.03 -8.78 -16.99
C ARG A 233 -0.04 -9.53 -15.68
N TYR A 234 0.43 -8.85 -14.65
CA TYR A 234 0.24 -9.26 -13.27
C TYR A 234 -0.34 -8.08 -12.51
N GLN A 235 -1.48 -8.27 -11.86
CA GLN A 235 -2.13 -7.22 -11.09
C GLN A 235 -2.43 -7.75 -9.69
N PRO A 236 -1.79 -7.20 -8.64
CA PRO A 236 -2.08 -7.62 -7.28
C PRO A 236 -3.46 -7.13 -6.82
N SER A 237 -4.02 -7.87 -5.87
CA SER A 237 -5.24 -7.52 -5.13
C SER A 237 -5.12 -6.15 -4.45
N THR A 238 -6.28 -5.55 -4.17
CA THR A 238 -6.37 -4.18 -3.64
C THR A 238 -6.01 -4.10 -2.13
N ASP A 239 -5.98 -5.24 -1.43
CA ASP A 239 -5.89 -5.33 0.03
C ASP A 239 -4.45 -5.44 0.56
N ALA A 240 -3.84 -4.26 0.77
CA ALA A 240 -2.52 -4.08 1.39
C ALA A 240 -1.36 -4.72 0.59
N PRO A 241 -0.09 -4.32 0.83
CA PRO A 241 1.02 -4.87 0.07
C PRO A 241 1.28 -6.32 0.48
N ARG A 242 0.69 -7.25 -0.27
CA ARG A 242 0.90 -8.70 -0.17
C ARG A 242 1.58 -9.21 -1.43
N ILE A 243 2.29 -10.31 -1.27
CA ILE A 243 2.94 -11.06 -2.36
C ILE A 243 1.97 -12.19 -2.72
N GLY A 244 1.70 -12.37 -4.00
CA GLY A 244 0.69 -13.30 -4.48
C GLY A 244 1.17 -14.73 -4.69
N GLY A 245 0.20 -15.64 -4.66
CA GLY A 245 0.37 -17.04 -5.06
C GLY A 245 0.34 -17.26 -6.57
N ASP A 246 -0.20 -16.30 -7.32
CA ASP A 246 -0.40 -16.36 -8.76
C ASP A 246 0.89 -16.22 -9.57
N TRP A 247 0.98 -17.01 -10.65
CA TRP A 247 2.06 -16.87 -11.62
C TRP A 247 1.67 -17.33 -13.02
N TYR A 248 2.45 -16.87 -13.98
CA TYR A 248 2.52 -17.44 -15.32
C TYR A 248 3.97 -17.76 -15.65
N ASP A 249 4.19 -18.67 -16.60
CA ASP A 249 5.50 -18.90 -17.20
C ASP A 249 5.37 -19.25 -18.69
N LEU A 250 6.40 -18.93 -19.46
CA LEU A 250 6.53 -19.35 -20.85
C LEU A 250 7.98 -19.69 -21.15
N ILE A 251 8.22 -20.94 -21.54
CA ILE A 251 9.54 -21.42 -21.93
C ILE A 251 9.56 -21.95 -23.36
N HIS A 252 10.68 -21.72 -24.04
CA HIS A 252 10.96 -22.36 -25.32
C HIS A 252 11.66 -23.68 -25.05
N LEU A 253 10.99 -24.80 -25.34
CA LEU A 253 11.54 -26.12 -25.12
C LEU A 253 12.63 -26.47 -26.17
N PRO A 254 13.52 -27.44 -25.89
CA PRO A 254 14.58 -27.85 -26.82
C PRO A 254 14.10 -28.34 -28.19
N ASP A 255 12.86 -28.82 -28.27
CA ASP A 255 12.17 -29.24 -29.50
C ASP A 255 11.54 -28.06 -30.29
N GLN A 256 11.86 -26.83 -29.90
CA GLN A 256 11.32 -25.59 -30.44
C GLN A 256 9.82 -25.38 -30.16
N VAL A 257 9.21 -26.15 -29.27
CA VAL A 257 7.80 -26.02 -28.88
C VAL A 257 7.67 -25.03 -27.71
N PRO A 258 6.83 -23.99 -27.82
CA PRO A 258 6.50 -23.14 -26.67
C PRO A 258 5.69 -23.92 -25.63
N CYS A 259 6.10 -23.83 -24.36
CA CYS A 259 5.38 -24.37 -23.21
C CYS A 259 4.89 -23.20 -22.35
N LEU A 260 3.58 -23.09 -22.17
CA LEU A 260 2.89 -22.07 -21.40
C LEU A 260 2.40 -22.70 -20.09
N MET A 261 2.51 -21.93 -19.02
CA MET A 261 2.15 -22.35 -17.68
C MET A 261 1.42 -21.21 -17.00
N VAL A 262 0.42 -21.55 -16.20
CA VAL A 262 -0.26 -20.62 -15.29
C VAL A 262 -0.66 -21.41 -14.05
N GLY A 263 -0.66 -20.76 -12.90
CA GLY A 263 -1.16 -21.38 -11.70
C GLY A 263 -1.40 -20.37 -10.59
N ASP A 264 -2.03 -20.89 -9.56
CA ASP A 264 -2.34 -20.20 -8.32
C ASP A 264 -2.02 -21.15 -7.14
N VAL A 265 -1.36 -20.61 -6.11
CA VAL A 265 -1.07 -21.30 -4.86
C VAL A 265 -2.03 -20.81 -3.80
N MET A 266 -2.75 -21.75 -3.18
CA MET A 266 -3.69 -21.45 -2.11
C MET A 266 -3.04 -20.64 -0.98
N GLY A 267 -3.68 -19.52 -0.63
CA GLY A 267 -3.25 -18.62 0.43
C GLY A 267 -2.59 -17.35 -0.13
N HIS A 268 -1.98 -16.56 0.74
CA HIS A 268 -1.41 -15.27 0.34
C HIS A 268 -0.16 -14.92 1.16
N GLY A 269 0.68 -14.03 0.62
CA GLY A 269 1.87 -13.52 1.28
C GLY A 269 3.12 -14.34 1.00
N LEU A 270 4.15 -14.13 1.83
CA LEU A 270 5.50 -14.66 1.58
C LEU A 270 5.55 -16.21 1.50
N GLU A 271 4.70 -16.90 2.24
CA GLU A 271 4.63 -18.37 2.23
C GLU A 271 4.11 -18.88 0.88
N ALA A 272 2.96 -18.36 0.41
CA ALA A 272 2.39 -18.69 -0.90
C ALA A 272 3.39 -18.37 -2.02
N ALA A 273 4.05 -17.21 -1.97
CA ALA A 273 5.05 -16.81 -2.96
C ALA A 273 6.29 -17.72 -2.99
N THR A 274 6.69 -18.27 -1.84
CA THR A 274 7.80 -19.21 -1.74
C THR A 274 7.43 -20.54 -2.40
N VAL A 275 6.24 -21.05 -2.11
CA VAL A 275 5.71 -22.27 -2.72
C VAL A 275 5.52 -22.07 -4.23
N MET A 276 4.95 -20.95 -4.66
CA MET A 276 4.81 -20.57 -6.07
C MET A 276 6.16 -20.59 -6.78
N SER A 277 7.18 -19.95 -6.20
CA SER A 277 8.53 -19.92 -6.78
C SER A 277 9.14 -21.32 -6.91
N GLN A 278 8.87 -22.20 -5.96
CA GLN A 278 9.33 -23.60 -6.02
C GLN A 278 8.58 -24.37 -7.11
N ILE A 279 7.25 -24.26 -7.17
CA ILE A 279 6.42 -24.90 -8.19
C ILE A 279 6.86 -24.44 -9.58
N SER A 280 6.94 -23.13 -9.81
CA SER A 280 7.34 -22.53 -11.08
C SER A 280 8.71 -23.03 -11.54
N ASN A 281 9.74 -22.96 -10.67
CA ASN A 281 11.10 -23.41 -11.02
C ASN A 281 11.19 -24.93 -11.25
N MET A 282 10.51 -25.73 -10.43
CA MET A 282 10.49 -27.18 -10.62
C MET A 282 9.76 -27.57 -11.90
N LEU A 283 8.62 -26.94 -12.17
CA LEU A 283 7.83 -27.17 -13.36
C LEU A 283 8.64 -26.80 -14.62
N ARG A 284 9.36 -25.69 -14.59
CA ARG A 284 10.29 -25.28 -15.65
C ARG A 284 11.37 -26.33 -15.92
N VAL A 285 12.00 -26.87 -14.86
CA VAL A 285 13.03 -27.92 -15.02
C VAL A 285 12.42 -29.22 -15.57
N ILE A 286 11.31 -29.69 -15.02
CA ILE A 286 10.64 -30.92 -15.45
C ILE A 286 10.19 -30.82 -16.91
N ALA A 287 9.61 -29.68 -17.29
CA ALA A 287 9.16 -29.45 -18.66
C ALA A 287 10.31 -29.33 -19.66
N PHE A 288 11.47 -28.83 -19.23
CA PHE A 288 12.63 -28.66 -20.11
C PHE A 288 13.41 -29.97 -20.37
N ASP A 289 13.47 -30.86 -19.38
CA ASP A 289 14.32 -32.06 -19.41
C ASP A 289 13.82 -33.14 -20.38
N GLU A 290 12.49 -33.33 -20.48
CA GLU A 290 11.91 -34.40 -21.30
C GLU A 290 10.75 -33.92 -22.18
N GLN A 291 10.63 -34.48 -23.39
CA GLN A 291 9.52 -34.22 -24.33
C GLN A 291 8.22 -34.94 -23.90
N GLU A 292 7.87 -34.87 -22.62
CA GLU A 292 6.69 -35.53 -22.07
C GLU A 292 5.40 -34.73 -22.35
N PRO A 293 4.24 -35.40 -22.43
CA PRO A 293 2.97 -34.70 -22.51
C PRO A 293 2.65 -33.94 -21.20
N PRO A 294 1.86 -32.85 -21.25
CA PRO A 294 1.53 -32.03 -20.07
C PRO A 294 1.06 -32.82 -18.84
N SER A 295 0.28 -33.88 -19.01
CA SER A 295 -0.19 -34.75 -17.92
C SER A 295 0.94 -35.43 -17.14
N ARG A 296 2.02 -35.82 -17.83
CA ARG A 296 3.20 -36.46 -17.23
C ARG A 296 4.02 -35.44 -16.45
N ILE A 297 4.18 -34.24 -17.01
CA ILE A 297 4.84 -33.10 -16.35
C ILE A 297 4.12 -32.80 -15.02
N LEU A 298 2.80 -32.62 -15.04
CA LEU A 298 2.01 -32.37 -13.82
C LEU A 298 2.11 -33.51 -12.80
N ARG A 299 2.02 -34.78 -13.25
CA ARG A 299 2.14 -35.94 -12.34
C ARG A 299 3.49 -36.00 -11.64
N ARG A 300 4.58 -35.70 -12.36
CA ARG A 300 5.94 -35.65 -11.80
C ARG A 300 6.06 -34.51 -10.79
N LEU A 301 5.58 -33.32 -11.15
CA LEU A 301 5.55 -32.17 -10.24
C LEU A 301 4.80 -32.53 -8.94
N ASP A 302 3.58 -33.05 -9.04
CA ASP A 302 2.74 -33.41 -7.89
C ASP A 302 3.43 -34.45 -6.99
N SER A 303 4.05 -35.47 -7.61
CA SER A 303 4.80 -36.50 -6.88
C SER A 303 5.98 -35.93 -6.09
N VAL A 304 6.70 -34.95 -6.66
CA VAL A 304 7.85 -34.31 -5.98
C VAL A 304 7.38 -33.35 -4.89
N LEU A 305 6.37 -32.52 -5.15
CA LEU A 305 5.79 -31.60 -4.17
C LEU A 305 5.21 -32.35 -2.96
N HIS A 306 4.57 -33.50 -3.19
CA HIS A 306 4.06 -34.34 -2.10
C HIS A 306 5.20 -34.84 -1.18
N GLN A 307 6.37 -35.16 -1.74
CA GLN A 307 7.53 -35.63 -0.97
C GLN A 307 8.29 -34.51 -0.24
N LEU A 308 8.43 -33.34 -0.88
CA LEU A 308 9.24 -32.25 -0.35
C LEU A 308 8.47 -31.34 0.62
N HIS A 309 7.17 -31.15 0.38
CA HIS A 309 6.38 -30.09 1.03
C HIS A 309 5.06 -30.60 1.62
N GLY A 310 4.83 -31.92 1.62
CA GLY A 310 3.60 -32.50 2.13
C GLY A 310 2.36 -32.24 1.26
N GLY A 311 2.55 -31.78 0.01
CA GLY A 311 1.47 -31.55 -0.95
C GLY A 311 0.79 -30.18 -0.79
N PRO A 312 1.47 -29.07 -1.12
CA PRO A 312 0.83 -27.76 -1.17
C PRO A 312 -0.35 -27.77 -2.14
N LEU A 313 -1.44 -27.14 -1.73
CA LEU A 313 -2.63 -26.98 -2.56
C LEU A 313 -2.39 -25.86 -3.56
N ALA A 314 -2.34 -26.22 -4.84
CA ALA A 314 -2.16 -25.27 -5.94
C ALA A 314 -2.93 -25.73 -7.17
N THR A 315 -3.51 -24.78 -7.90
CA THR A 315 -4.06 -25.02 -9.22
C THR A 315 -3.02 -24.71 -10.28
N VAL A 316 -2.85 -25.58 -11.29
CA VAL A 316 -1.85 -25.39 -12.36
C VAL A 316 -2.40 -25.84 -13.70
N LEU A 317 -2.13 -25.09 -14.75
CA LEU A 317 -2.31 -25.51 -16.13
C LEU A 317 -0.97 -25.49 -16.87
N VAL A 318 -0.70 -26.56 -17.62
CA VAL A 318 0.48 -26.70 -18.49
C VAL A 318 0.01 -26.94 -19.91
N ALA A 319 0.54 -26.17 -20.85
CA ALA A 319 0.14 -26.21 -22.25
C ALA A 319 1.36 -26.18 -23.18
N ARG A 320 1.38 -27.02 -24.21
CA ARG A 320 2.37 -27.03 -25.30
C ARG A 320 1.71 -26.57 -26.60
N LEU A 321 2.36 -25.66 -27.32
CA LEU A 321 1.92 -25.18 -28.65
C LEU A 321 2.72 -25.86 -29.76
N GLU A 322 2.33 -27.08 -30.10
CA GLU A 322 3.01 -27.90 -31.10
C GLU A 322 2.75 -27.38 -32.53
N PRO A 323 3.72 -27.48 -33.46
CA PRO A 323 3.52 -27.07 -34.85
C PRO A 323 2.46 -27.94 -35.54
N ALA A 324 1.56 -27.33 -36.31
CA ALA A 324 0.57 -28.03 -37.13
C ALA A 324 0.91 -27.92 -38.64
N ALA A 325 0.43 -28.88 -39.43
CA ALA A 325 0.76 -29.00 -40.86
C ALA A 325 0.22 -27.84 -41.72
N ASP A 326 -0.80 -27.14 -41.26
CA ASP A 326 -1.50 -26.04 -41.95
C ASP A 326 -0.92 -24.65 -41.61
N GLY A 327 0.21 -24.59 -40.90
CA GLY A 327 0.82 -23.35 -40.41
C GLY A 327 0.24 -22.85 -39.09
N GLY A 328 -0.83 -23.46 -38.58
CA GLY A 328 -1.36 -23.23 -37.24
C GLY A 328 -0.51 -23.85 -36.14
N ARG A 329 -1.13 -24.03 -34.97
CA ARG A 329 -0.56 -24.82 -33.86
C ARG A 329 -1.58 -25.82 -33.34
N LEU A 330 -1.09 -26.91 -32.74
CA LEU A 330 -1.88 -27.80 -31.91
C LEU A 330 -1.60 -27.45 -30.46
N LEU A 331 -2.59 -26.94 -29.74
CA LEU A 331 -2.52 -26.78 -28.30
C LEU A 331 -2.78 -28.14 -27.65
N ARG A 332 -1.78 -28.68 -26.94
CA ARG A 332 -1.95 -29.82 -26.04
C ARG A 332 -1.80 -29.34 -24.61
N TRP A 333 -2.78 -29.57 -23.73
CA TRP A 333 -2.72 -29.10 -22.35
C TRP A 333 -3.25 -30.11 -21.35
N SER A 334 -2.84 -29.96 -20.09
CA SER A 334 -3.41 -30.66 -18.96
C SER A 334 -3.55 -29.66 -17.80
N SER A 335 -4.56 -29.86 -16.97
CA SER A 335 -4.86 -29.01 -15.83
C SER A 335 -4.84 -29.83 -14.54
N ALA A 336 -4.50 -29.18 -13.43
CA ALA A 336 -4.64 -29.63 -12.06
C ALA A 336 -5.56 -28.64 -11.35
N GLY A 337 -6.87 -28.77 -11.57
CA GLY A 337 -7.91 -27.94 -10.95
C GLY A 337 -7.97 -26.48 -11.42
N HIS A 338 -7.17 -26.08 -12.41
CA HIS A 338 -7.08 -24.70 -12.89
C HIS A 338 -8.10 -24.37 -13.98
N LEU A 339 -8.39 -23.08 -14.16
CA LEU A 339 -9.34 -22.57 -15.15
C LEU A 339 -8.93 -22.92 -16.59
N PRO A 340 -9.92 -23.14 -17.49
CA PRO A 340 -9.65 -23.48 -18.88
C PRO A 340 -9.04 -22.29 -19.65
N PRO A 341 -8.22 -22.52 -20.68
CA PRO A 341 -7.73 -21.46 -21.55
C PRO A 341 -8.87 -20.79 -22.32
N LEU A 342 -8.81 -19.48 -22.51
CA LEU A 342 -9.73 -18.73 -23.36
C LEU A 342 -9.13 -18.59 -24.77
N LEU A 343 -9.85 -19.06 -25.77
CA LEU A 343 -9.46 -18.97 -27.18
C LEU A 343 -10.31 -17.94 -27.89
N VAL A 344 -9.64 -16.94 -28.49
CA VAL A 344 -10.24 -15.97 -29.42
C VAL A 344 -9.81 -16.32 -30.84
N THR A 345 -10.76 -16.67 -31.69
CA THR A 345 -10.52 -17.06 -33.08
C THR A 345 -10.57 -15.86 -34.04
N PRO A 346 -10.04 -15.98 -35.27
CA PRO A 346 -10.00 -14.88 -36.23
C PRO A 346 -11.38 -14.35 -36.67
N ASP A 347 -12.43 -15.16 -36.51
CA ASP A 347 -13.83 -14.79 -36.74
C ASP A 347 -14.48 -14.05 -35.55
N HIS A 348 -13.66 -13.51 -34.64
CA HIS A 348 -14.07 -12.72 -33.47
C HIS A 348 -14.95 -13.48 -32.48
N ARG A 349 -14.80 -14.81 -32.43
CA ARG A 349 -15.45 -15.65 -31.41
C ARG A 349 -14.48 -15.92 -30.29
N ALA A 350 -14.93 -15.75 -29.05
CA ALA A 350 -14.18 -16.10 -27.86
C ALA A 350 -14.91 -17.24 -27.14
N ARG A 351 -14.17 -18.28 -26.73
CA ARG A 351 -14.71 -19.40 -25.95
C ARG A 351 -13.65 -20.02 -25.05
N TYR A 352 -14.07 -20.47 -23.88
CA TYR A 352 -13.22 -21.30 -23.02
C TYR A 352 -13.09 -22.72 -23.58
N LEU A 353 -11.90 -23.27 -23.46
CA LEU A 353 -11.59 -24.65 -23.82
C LEU A 353 -11.87 -25.57 -22.63
N HIS A 354 -13.15 -25.74 -22.30
CA HIS A 354 -13.58 -26.60 -21.19
C HIS A 354 -13.14 -28.05 -21.40
N ALA A 355 -12.55 -28.62 -20.36
CA ALA A 355 -12.07 -29.99 -20.35
C ALA A 355 -12.01 -30.52 -18.91
N ASP A 356 -11.74 -31.81 -18.74
CA ASP A 356 -11.51 -32.38 -17.41
C ASP A 356 -10.25 -31.78 -16.79
N THR A 357 -10.41 -31.03 -15.70
CA THR A 357 -9.34 -30.30 -15.02
C THR A 357 -8.61 -31.13 -13.98
N GLY A 358 -9.12 -32.32 -13.61
CA GLY A 358 -8.58 -33.10 -12.50
C GLY A 358 -8.58 -32.34 -11.16
N LEU A 359 -7.96 -32.93 -10.14
CA LEU A 359 -7.81 -32.26 -8.84
C LEU A 359 -6.60 -31.31 -8.81
N PRO A 360 -6.65 -30.25 -7.99
CA PRO A 360 -5.48 -29.45 -7.64
C PRO A 360 -4.29 -30.32 -7.21
N LEU A 361 -3.09 -29.77 -7.35
CA LEU A 361 -1.87 -30.39 -6.83
C LEU A 361 -2.00 -30.55 -5.30
N GLY A 362 -1.32 -31.56 -4.75
CA GLY A 362 -1.31 -31.83 -3.31
C GLY A 362 -2.54 -32.56 -2.77
N VAL A 363 -3.65 -32.66 -3.52
CA VAL A 363 -4.87 -33.36 -3.06
C VAL A 363 -4.73 -34.87 -3.16
N ASP A 364 -4.50 -35.40 -4.37
CA ASP A 364 -4.26 -36.84 -4.60
C ASP A 364 -3.38 -37.03 -5.85
N PRO A 365 -2.08 -37.30 -5.68
CA PRO A 365 -1.14 -37.52 -6.79
C PRO A 365 -1.45 -38.76 -7.64
N GLY A 366 -2.26 -39.69 -7.13
CA GLY A 366 -2.62 -40.94 -7.80
C GLY A 366 -3.71 -40.77 -8.87
N LEU A 367 -4.48 -39.67 -8.83
CA LEU A 367 -5.55 -39.45 -9.79
C LEU A 367 -5.02 -38.96 -11.14
N PRO A 368 -5.53 -39.50 -12.26
CA PRO A 368 -5.08 -39.09 -13.58
C PRO A 368 -5.57 -37.68 -13.93
N ARG A 369 -4.69 -36.93 -14.59
CA ARG A 369 -5.02 -35.66 -15.25
C ARG A 369 -4.85 -35.87 -16.75
N PRO A 370 -5.92 -35.93 -17.56
CA PRO A 370 -5.80 -36.23 -18.97
C PRO A 370 -5.16 -35.07 -19.75
N ASP A 371 -4.56 -35.38 -20.89
CA ASP A 371 -4.17 -34.39 -21.90
C ASP A 371 -5.35 -34.11 -22.82
N HIS A 372 -5.50 -32.86 -23.21
CA HIS A 372 -6.52 -32.37 -24.12
C HIS A 372 -5.87 -31.67 -25.31
N GLU A 373 -6.57 -31.63 -26.44
CA GLU A 373 -6.03 -31.12 -27.69
C GLU A 373 -7.01 -30.18 -28.41
N GLN A 374 -6.48 -29.10 -28.98
CA GLN A 374 -7.24 -28.12 -29.74
C GLN A 374 -6.38 -27.53 -30.85
N ALA A 375 -6.84 -27.59 -32.09
CA ALA A 375 -6.22 -26.87 -33.19
C ALA A 375 -6.41 -25.36 -33.01
N ILE A 376 -5.32 -24.60 -33.17
CA ILE A 376 -5.27 -23.14 -33.02
C ILE A 376 -4.90 -22.54 -34.39
N PRO A 377 -5.89 -21.97 -35.11
CA PRO A 377 -5.65 -21.30 -36.38
C PRO A 377 -4.73 -20.09 -36.23
N VAL A 378 -3.99 -19.75 -37.29
CA VAL A 378 -3.23 -18.50 -37.33
C VAL A 378 -4.15 -17.29 -37.19
N GLY A 379 -3.69 -16.26 -36.48
CA GLY A 379 -4.49 -15.09 -36.11
C GLY A 379 -5.30 -15.26 -34.83
N SER A 380 -5.36 -16.48 -34.27
CA SER A 380 -6.02 -16.71 -32.98
C SER A 380 -5.19 -16.17 -31.82
N THR A 381 -5.87 -15.76 -30.75
CA THR A 381 -5.26 -15.37 -29.47
C THR A 381 -5.68 -16.36 -28.40
N LEU A 382 -4.69 -16.93 -27.70
CA LEU A 382 -4.87 -17.79 -26.54
C LEU A 382 -4.59 -16.97 -25.27
N LEU A 383 -5.47 -17.09 -24.28
CA LEU A 383 -5.36 -16.42 -22.99
C LEU A 383 -5.36 -17.48 -21.88
N LEU A 384 -4.36 -17.42 -21.00
CA LEU A 384 -4.28 -18.19 -19.76
C LEU A 384 -4.37 -17.19 -18.62
N HIS A 385 -5.21 -17.45 -17.63
CA HIS A 385 -5.38 -16.55 -16.50
C HIS A 385 -5.75 -17.29 -15.22
N THR A 386 -5.46 -16.67 -14.09
CA THR A 386 -5.92 -17.09 -12.77
C THR A 386 -7.35 -16.59 -12.49
N ASP A 387 -7.96 -17.10 -11.43
CA ASP A 387 -9.35 -16.83 -11.07
C ASP A 387 -9.62 -15.38 -10.70
N GLY A 388 -8.65 -14.63 -10.16
CA GLY A 388 -8.84 -13.20 -9.86
C GLY A 388 -9.28 -12.34 -11.06
N LEU A 389 -9.11 -12.80 -12.31
CA LEU A 389 -9.66 -12.11 -13.49
C LEU A 389 -11.19 -12.23 -13.61
N VAL A 390 -11.77 -13.31 -13.08
CA VAL A 390 -13.17 -13.71 -13.30
C VAL A 390 -13.96 -13.93 -12.00
N GLU A 391 -13.27 -14.06 -10.87
CA GLU A 391 -13.88 -14.28 -9.56
C GLU A 391 -14.37 -12.96 -8.96
N HIS A 392 -15.60 -13.00 -8.45
CA HIS A 392 -16.21 -11.86 -7.78
C HIS A 392 -17.10 -12.36 -6.63
N PRO A 393 -17.03 -11.76 -5.41
CA PRO A 393 -17.80 -12.26 -4.25
C PRO A 393 -19.32 -12.27 -4.46
N ALA A 394 -19.84 -11.36 -5.28
CA ALA A 394 -21.26 -11.19 -5.52
C ALA A 394 -21.82 -11.99 -6.72
N HIS A 395 -20.97 -12.57 -7.57
CA HIS A 395 -21.39 -13.20 -8.83
C HIS A 395 -20.72 -14.56 -9.03
N PRO A 396 -21.43 -15.56 -9.60
CA PRO A 396 -20.81 -16.82 -9.98
C PRO A 396 -19.63 -16.63 -10.94
N ILE A 397 -18.62 -17.49 -10.83
CA ILE A 397 -17.42 -17.44 -11.69
C ILE A 397 -17.76 -17.55 -13.18
N ASP A 398 -18.79 -18.33 -13.55
CA ASP A 398 -19.24 -18.48 -14.93
C ASP A 398 -19.67 -17.14 -15.55
N GLU A 399 -20.30 -16.26 -14.77
CA GLU A 399 -20.68 -14.93 -15.25
C GLU A 399 -19.44 -14.07 -15.51
N GLY A 400 -18.41 -14.17 -14.65
CA GLY A 400 -17.13 -13.48 -14.85
C GLY A 400 -16.39 -14.00 -16.09
N MET A 401 -16.40 -15.31 -16.28
CA MET A 401 -15.85 -15.96 -17.47
C MET A 401 -16.54 -15.46 -18.73
N ASP A 402 -17.88 -15.46 -18.78
CA ASP A 402 -18.65 -14.96 -19.92
C ASP A 402 -18.35 -13.48 -20.24
N ARG A 403 -18.19 -12.64 -19.21
CA ARG A 403 -17.79 -11.23 -19.38
C ARG A 403 -16.39 -11.11 -19.98
N ALA A 404 -15.41 -11.85 -19.46
CA ALA A 404 -14.05 -11.85 -19.99
C ALA A 404 -14.01 -12.33 -21.45
N ALA A 405 -14.77 -13.37 -21.81
CA ALA A 405 -14.89 -13.82 -23.19
C ALA A 405 -15.51 -12.75 -24.10
N HIS A 406 -16.55 -12.06 -23.64
CA HIS A 406 -17.17 -10.96 -24.38
C HIS A 406 -16.19 -9.80 -24.64
N ILE A 407 -15.45 -9.38 -23.61
CA ILE A 407 -14.42 -8.33 -23.73
C ILE A 407 -13.34 -8.78 -24.72
N ALA A 408 -12.87 -10.02 -24.64
CA ALA A 408 -11.85 -10.53 -25.52
C ALA A 408 -12.30 -10.55 -26.99
N ALA A 409 -13.54 -10.98 -27.25
CA ALA A 409 -14.12 -10.98 -28.60
C ALA A 409 -14.15 -9.57 -29.22
N THR A 410 -14.52 -8.54 -28.45
CA THR A 410 -14.60 -7.15 -28.93
C THR A 410 -13.22 -6.51 -29.19
N HIS A 411 -12.14 -7.08 -28.66
CA HIS A 411 -10.77 -6.55 -28.76
C HIS A 411 -9.86 -7.34 -29.71
N THR A 412 -10.40 -8.34 -30.44
CA THR A 412 -9.64 -9.27 -31.29
C THR A 412 -8.65 -8.59 -32.27
N THR A 413 -9.02 -7.43 -32.85
CA THR A 413 -8.21 -6.72 -33.86
C THR A 413 -7.24 -5.70 -33.28
N ARG A 414 -7.30 -5.44 -31.97
CA ARG A 414 -6.44 -4.45 -31.30
C ARG A 414 -5.07 -5.07 -30.96
N PRO A 415 -4.04 -4.24 -30.75
CA PRO A 415 -2.77 -4.71 -30.18
C PRO A 415 -3.00 -5.49 -28.88
N LEU A 416 -2.17 -6.51 -28.62
CA LEU A 416 -2.39 -7.42 -27.50
C LEU A 416 -2.37 -6.71 -26.13
N ASP A 417 -1.61 -5.62 -26.02
CA ASP A 417 -1.60 -4.76 -24.83
C ASP A 417 -3.00 -4.20 -24.51
N HIS A 418 -3.70 -3.66 -25.51
CA HIS A 418 -5.05 -3.12 -25.31
C HIS A 418 -6.07 -4.18 -24.92
N LEU A 419 -5.92 -5.41 -25.41
CA LEU A 419 -6.76 -6.54 -25.00
C LEU A 419 -6.52 -6.87 -23.51
N CYS A 420 -5.24 -6.98 -23.10
CA CYS A 420 -4.89 -7.29 -21.72
C CYS A 420 -5.37 -6.19 -20.75
N ASP A 421 -5.16 -4.92 -21.12
CA ASP A 421 -5.57 -3.79 -20.29
C ASP A 421 -7.10 -3.69 -20.19
N ALA A 422 -7.83 -4.01 -21.26
CA ALA A 422 -9.30 -4.03 -21.25
C ALA A 422 -9.87 -5.15 -20.37
N LEU A 423 -9.22 -6.31 -20.32
CA LEU A 423 -9.59 -7.42 -19.44
C LEU A 423 -9.41 -7.04 -17.96
N LEU A 424 -8.31 -6.36 -17.62
CA LEU A 424 -8.05 -5.93 -16.25
C LEU A 424 -8.89 -4.75 -15.79
N ALA A 425 -9.23 -3.82 -16.69
CA ALA A 425 -9.97 -2.60 -16.36
C ALA A 425 -11.47 -2.82 -16.13
N HIS A 426 -11.99 -4.03 -16.39
CA HIS A 426 -13.43 -4.30 -16.26
C HIS A 426 -13.89 -4.34 -14.80
N GLU A 427 -13.02 -4.75 -13.88
CA GLU A 427 -13.31 -4.80 -12.44
C GLU A 427 -12.78 -3.54 -11.74
N GLN A 428 -13.62 -2.88 -10.95
CA GLN A 428 -13.26 -1.63 -10.25
C GLN A 428 -12.30 -1.89 -9.07
N ALA A 429 -12.35 -3.09 -8.50
CA ALA A 429 -11.47 -3.53 -7.43
C ALA A 429 -11.20 -5.03 -7.60
N LEU A 430 -9.92 -5.39 -7.61
CA LEU A 430 -9.51 -6.78 -7.66
C LEU A 430 -9.45 -7.32 -6.24
N HIS A 431 -10.23 -8.38 -6.03
CA HIS A 431 -10.35 -9.07 -4.75
C HIS A 431 -9.23 -10.10 -4.56
N ASP A 432 -8.72 -10.65 -5.66
CA ASP A 432 -7.56 -11.53 -5.69
C ASP A 432 -6.52 -11.03 -6.69
N ASP A 433 -5.34 -11.64 -6.65
CA ASP A 433 -4.29 -11.40 -7.62
C ASP A 433 -4.71 -11.91 -9.02
N VAL A 434 -4.12 -11.30 -10.06
CA VAL A 434 -4.37 -11.71 -11.44
C VAL A 434 -3.05 -11.93 -12.14
N ALA A 435 -2.80 -13.16 -12.56
CA ALA A 435 -1.82 -13.50 -13.59
C ALA A 435 -2.55 -13.71 -14.92
N LEU A 436 -2.13 -12.98 -15.97
CA LEU A 436 -2.66 -13.09 -17.32
C LEU A 436 -1.52 -13.26 -18.32
N LEU A 437 -1.58 -14.32 -19.13
CA LEU A 437 -0.67 -14.59 -20.24
C LEU A 437 -1.46 -14.68 -21.55
N ALA A 438 -1.12 -13.80 -22.49
CA ALA A 438 -1.72 -13.72 -23.82
C ALA A 438 -0.69 -14.11 -24.89
N ALA A 439 -1.10 -15.02 -25.78
CA ALA A 439 -0.30 -15.47 -26.91
C ALA A 439 -1.11 -15.43 -28.20
N ARG A 440 -0.74 -14.55 -29.13
CA ARG A 440 -1.37 -14.45 -30.45
C ARG A 440 -0.49 -15.09 -31.52
N LEU A 441 -1.06 -16.01 -32.28
CA LEU A 441 -0.39 -16.63 -33.42
C LEU A 441 -0.35 -15.64 -34.58
N THR A 442 0.85 -15.26 -34.99
CA THR A 442 1.05 -14.38 -36.15
C THR A 442 1.53 -15.19 -37.34
N ASN A 443 1.28 -14.69 -38.55
CA ASN A 443 2.08 -15.11 -39.70
C ASN A 443 3.51 -14.66 -39.41
N GLY A 444 4.45 -15.61 -39.40
CA GLY A 444 5.86 -15.39 -39.07
C GLY A 444 6.57 -14.42 -40.00
#